data_AF-D3BTW4-F1
#
_entry.id   AF-D3BTW4-F1
#
_cell.length_a   1.000
_cell.length_b   1.000
_cell.length_c   1.000
_cell.angle_alpha   90.00
_cell.angle_beta   90.00
_cell.angle_gamma   90.00
#
_symmetry.space_group_name_H-M   'P 1'
#
loop_
_entity.id
_entity.type
_entity.pdbx_description
1 polymer ?
#
loop_
_entity_poly.entity_id
_entity_poly.type
_entity_poly.pdbx_seq_one_letter_code
_entity_poly.pdbx_strand_id
1 'polypeptide(L)'
;MNSQSYNNNNSNSNSNSNHIFVNLPLLLIATIVRELDSDVERICFSLTCRRWFYLREKYIWFTCSYIPKSFKGWLLDPKTNPTFTLNSFRELLHRGVDAKPIKSILVCNKDYFKNIKSISTTTYYDDYIPIEDIENYVISESCTDITFISHIINQIAIDKISKSNIKTVVFRTDSFEFGNHQRLPLNISTIILHRSIDESLLPLNLKKLVLGCSPPPRAIDAAKLPRSLEHLYIEGRHDDPVDVGAFPPNLKFLHYINYYESPLNVQLPQSLTHVSITNIWLPHISNLKSIKRLEIDLVDDFPILSVDIPSSVTQLIYATTNIEFFVTPFIIPRNIKYLRLAGQCRYEPNIFAQFDRLKTLEVISNEKTELVIGELPESLTTLTLPYQIDMPLEQYVKLPPRLENLYIHGYKGVISYMPTTVKTIELRQNTFKYPVIIPPSVETVYFQYWNENDTVDIRSDDWPPSLTSMSTNDILPFQLPKSITSVNLFKIESSFNFFIQRLNETTFLVHGARNSNLVFFISNWDTIRILLPKLNV
;
A
#
# COMPACT_ATOMS: atom_id res chain seq x y z
N MET A 1 -3.81 50.98 -53.08
CA MET A 1 -2.54 50.36 -53.52
C MET A 1 -1.75 50.03 -52.27
N ASN A 2 -1.44 48.80 -51.87
CA ASN A 2 -1.90 47.47 -52.25
C ASN A 2 -1.88 46.66 -50.95
N SER A 3 -3.04 46.16 -50.55
CA SER A 3 -3.17 44.96 -49.74
C SER A 3 -2.89 43.77 -50.65
N GLN A 4 -1.99 42.87 -50.26
CA GLN A 4 -1.93 41.53 -50.84
C GLN A 4 -2.11 40.50 -49.74
N SER A 5 -3.26 39.85 -49.84
CA SER A 5 -3.67 38.65 -49.16
C SER A 5 -2.75 37.48 -49.49
N TYR A 6 -2.24 36.80 -48.47
CA TYR A 6 -1.86 35.39 -48.59
C TYR A 6 -3.02 34.54 -48.06
N ASN A 7 -3.86 34.09 -48.99
CA ASN A 7 -4.78 32.97 -48.79
C ASN A 7 -3.94 31.72 -48.55
N ASN A 8 -4.01 31.16 -47.34
CA ASN A 8 -3.62 29.77 -47.11
C ASN A 8 -4.89 28.95 -46.87
N ASN A 9 -5.49 28.52 -47.99
CA ASN A 9 -6.45 27.45 -48.04
C ASN A 9 -5.73 26.15 -47.64
N ASN A 10 -5.85 25.77 -46.37
CA ASN A 10 -5.71 24.37 -45.97
C ASN A 10 -7.02 23.94 -45.31
N SER A 11 -8.01 23.72 -46.17
CA SER A 11 -9.26 23.04 -45.88
C SER A 11 -8.97 21.58 -45.55
N ASN A 12 -8.64 21.29 -44.29
CA ASN A 12 -8.76 19.94 -43.74
C ASN A 12 -10.07 19.87 -42.95
N SER A 13 -11.18 19.77 -43.68
CA SER A 13 -12.52 19.62 -43.13
C SER A 13 -12.73 18.18 -42.64
N ASN A 14 -12.10 17.80 -41.54
CA ASN A 14 -12.61 16.70 -40.72
C ASN A 14 -13.76 17.25 -39.86
N SER A 15 -14.93 17.43 -40.47
CA SER A 15 -16.14 17.80 -39.73
C SER A 15 -16.61 16.59 -38.92
N ASN A 16 -16.13 16.47 -37.68
CA ASN A 16 -16.65 15.53 -36.69
C ASN A 16 -18.14 15.76 -36.33
N SER A 17 -18.84 16.67 -37.04
CA SER A 17 -20.27 16.98 -36.86
C SER A 17 -21.18 15.79 -37.15
N ASN A 18 -20.74 14.79 -37.93
CA ASN A 18 -21.52 13.59 -38.23
C ASN A 18 -20.99 12.32 -37.53
N HIS A 19 -19.90 12.41 -36.75
CA HIS A 19 -19.32 11.24 -36.10
C HIS A 19 -20.21 10.78 -34.93
N ILE A 20 -20.74 9.55 -35.01
CA ILE A 20 -21.76 9.03 -34.09
C ILE A 20 -21.33 9.14 -32.62
N PHE A 21 -20.07 8.82 -32.33
CA PHE A 21 -19.52 8.91 -30.98
C PHE A 21 -19.37 10.36 -30.50
N VAL A 22 -18.90 11.28 -31.35
CA VAL A 22 -18.69 12.69 -30.95
C VAL A 22 -20.03 13.36 -30.61
N ASN A 23 -21.11 12.94 -31.28
CA ASN A 23 -22.44 13.49 -31.12
C ASN A 23 -23.34 12.71 -30.17
N LEU A 24 -22.78 11.83 -29.34
CA LEU A 24 -23.56 11.16 -28.30
C LEU A 24 -24.33 12.19 -27.43
N PRO A 25 -25.59 11.87 -27.05
CA PRO A 25 -26.32 12.63 -26.05
C PRO A 25 -25.51 12.78 -24.76
N LEU A 26 -25.56 13.95 -24.14
CA LEU A 26 -24.82 14.24 -22.89
C LEU A 26 -25.13 13.25 -21.77
N LEU A 27 -26.36 12.72 -21.71
CA LEU A 27 -26.74 11.70 -20.73
C LEU A 27 -25.96 10.39 -20.91
N LEU A 28 -25.76 9.96 -22.16
CA LEU A 28 -24.95 8.77 -22.45
C LEU A 28 -23.48 9.02 -22.16
N ILE A 29 -22.96 10.20 -22.52
CA ILE A 29 -21.58 10.59 -22.20
C ILE A 29 -21.37 10.59 -20.67
N ALA A 30 -22.28 11.19 -19.90
CA ALA A 30 -22.21 11.20 -18.45
C ALA A 30 -22.26 9.79 -17.85
N THR A 31 -23.07 8.90 -18.43
CA THR A 31 -23.15 7.49 -18.00
C THR A 31 -21.81 6.79 -18.25
N ILE A 32 -21.24 6.91 -19.46
CA ILE A 32 -19.94 6.32 -19.81
C ILE A 32 -18.84 6.84 -18.86
N VAL A 33 -18.77 8.15 -18.65
CA VAL A 33 -17.75 8.79 -17.82
C VAL A 33 -17.86 8.39 -16.34
N ARG A 34 -19.05 8.05 -15.86
CA ARG A 34 -19.27 7.57 -14.50
C ARG A 34 -18.74 6.16 -14.28
N GLU A 35 -18.70 5.34 -15.32
CA GLU A 35 -18.12 3.99 -15.27
C GLU A 35 -16.58 4.00 -15.44
N LEU A 36 -15.95 5.18 -15.58
CA LEU A 36 -14.50 5.32 -15.53
C LEU A 36 -14.01 5.35 -14.08
N ASP A 37 -12.98 4.54 -13.81
CA ASP A 37 -12.49 4.24 -12.46
C ASP A 37 -11.72 5.41 -11.85
N SER A 38 -11.00 6.18 -12.68
CA SER A 38 -10.15 7.28 -12.20
C SER A 38 -10.56 8.65 -12.72
N ASP A 39 -10.33 9.69 -11.89
CA ASP A 39 -10.54 11.08 -12.31
C ASP A 39 -9.62 11.46 -13.49
N VAL A 40 -8.49 10.79 -13.61
CA VAL A 40 -7.53 10.98 -14.71
C VAL A 40 -8.09 10.45 -16.03
N GLU A 41 -8.72 9.27 -16.03
CA GLU A 41 -9.43 8.77 -17.20
C GLU A 41 -10.55 9.70 -17.64
N ARG A 42 -11.25 10.34 -16.70
CA ARG A 42 -12.29 11.35 -17.03
C ARG A 42 -11.69 12.59 -17.69
N ILE A 43 -10.51 13.04 -17.24
CA ILE A 43 -9.74 14.10 -17.91
C ILE A 43 -9.36 13.62 -19.32
N CYS A 44 -8.70 12.47 -19.46
CA CYS A 44 -8.27 11.91 -20.73
C CYS A 44 -9.44 11.77 -21.72
N PHE A 45 -10.58 11.23 -21.26
CA PHE A 45 -11.82 11.13 -22.04
C PHE A 45 -12.22 12.49 -22.61
N SER A 46 -12.22 13.53 -21.79
CA SER A 46 -12.59 14.88 -22.24
C SER A 46 -11.63 15.49 -23.26
N LEU A 47 -10.36 15.06 -23.24
CA LEU A 47 -9.32 15.56 -24.14
C LEU A 47 -9.34 14.89 -25.52
N THR A 48 -10.06 13.78 -25.70
CA THR A 48 -10.09 13.05 -26.98
C THR A 48 -10.74 13.83 -28.12
N CYS A 49 -11.70 14.72 -27.85
CA CYS A 49 -12.27 15.58 -28.88
C CYS A 49 -12.72 16.94 -28.37
N ARG A 50 -12.72 17.92 -29.28
CA ARG A 50 -13.05 19.32 -29.01
C ARG A 50 -14.42 19.48 -28.35
N ARG A 51 -15.45 18.81 -28.86
CA ARG A 51 -16.82 18.90 -28.34
C ARG A 51 -16.90 18.44 -26.88
N TRP A 52 -16.31 17.29 -26.57
CA TRP A 52 -16.30 16.74 -25.22
C TRP A 52 -15.55 17.69 -24.27
N PHE A 53 -14.37 18.17 -24.64
CA PHE A 53 -13.64 19.15 -23.83
C PHE A 53 -14.46 20.40 -23.51
N TYR A 54 -15.16 21.02 -24.47
CA TYR A 54 -15.97 22.20 -24.19
C TYR A 54 -17.21 21.92 -23.33
N LEU A 55 -17.75 20.70 -23.42
CA LEU A 55 -18.94 20.30 -22.66
C LEU A 55 -18.59 19.63 -21.32
N ARG A 56 -17.30 19.51 -20.97
CA ARG A 56 -16.79 18.80 -19.79
C ARG A 56 -17.55 19.11 -18.50
N GLU A 57 -17.94 20.37 -18.29
CA GLU A 57 -18.65 20.80 -17.09
C GLU A 57 -20.06 20.21 -16.93
N LYS A 58 -20.64 19.72 -18.03
CA LYS A 58 -21.99 19.15 -18.08
C LYS A 58 -22.04 17.65 -17.83
N TYR A 59 -20.91 16.94 -17.95
CA TYR A 59 -20.89 15.48 -17.87
C TYR A 59 -19.75 14.91 -17.02
N ILE A 60 -18.72 15.69 -16.68
CA ILE A 60 -17.65 15.25 -15.79
C ILE A 60 -18.00 15.59 -14.35
N TRP A 61 -17.90 14.58 -13.50
CA TRP A 61 -17.87 14.70 -12.06
C TRP A 61 -16.60 14.03 -11.53
N PHE A 62 -15.83 14.72 -10.70
CA PHE A 62 -14.65 14.13 -10.07
C PHE A 62 -14.99 13.60 -8.67
N THR A 63 -14.47 12.42 -8.38
CA THR A 63 -14.59 11.78 -7.06
C THR A 63 -13.51 12.29 -6.10
N CYS A 64 -12.40 12.75 -6.67
CA CYS A 64 -11.21 13.27 -6.01
C CYS A 64 -10.66 12.34 -4.93
N SER A 65 -10.88 11.02 -4.99
CA SER A 65 -10.67 10.07 -3.87
C SER A 65 -9.30 10.20 -3.18
N TYR A 66 -8.26 10.52 -3.94
CA TYR A 66 -6.87 10.70 -3.50
C TYR A 66 -6.52 12.11 -2.95
N ILE A 67 -7.41 13.09 -3.05
CA ILE A 67 -7.22 14.48 -2.58
C ILE A 67 -7.97 14.68 -1.25
N PRO A 68 -7.29 14.89 -0.11
CA PRO A 68 -7.98 15.13 1.17
C PRO A 68 -8.88 16.37 1.12
N LYS A 69 -10.02 16.36 1.82
CA LYS A 69 -10.96 17.49 1.79
C LYS A 69 -10.36 18.80 2.32
N SER A 70 -9.41 18.69 3.25
CA SER A 70 -8.62 19.80 3.78
C SER A 70 -7.85 20.60 2.70
N PHE A 71 -7.65 20.06 1.50
CA PHE A 71 -6.94 20.71 0.39
C PHE A 71 -7.82 21.66 -0.43
N LYS A 72 -9.11 21.78 -0.10
CA LYS A 72 -10.08 22.63 -0.82
C LYS A 72 -9.54 24.03 -1.13
N GLY A 73 -9.08 24.76 -0.10
CA GLY A 73 -8.64 26.15 -0.26
C GLY A 73 -7.42 26.30 -1.16
N TRP A 74 -6.55 25.29 -1.18
CA TRP A 74 -5.32 25.27 -1.96
C TRP A 74 -5.59 25.00 -3.47
N LEU A 75 -6.68 24.30 -3.80
CA LEU A 75 -7.12 24.08 -5.18
C LEU A 75 -7.68 25.33 -5.87
N LEU A 76 -7.91 26.45 -5.19
CA LEU A 76 -8.49 27.66 -5.81
C LEU A 76 -7.45 28.71 -6.21
N ASP A 77 -6.31 28.82 -5.53
CA ASP A 77 -5.31 29.86 -5.83
C ASP A 77 -4.11 29.32 -6.64
N PRO A 78 -3.90 29.77 -7.90
CA PRO A 78 -2.72 29.43 -8.70
C PRO A 78 -1.39 29.85 -8.07
N LYS A 79 -1.38 30.87 -7.19
CA LYS A 79 -0.16 31.30 -6.49
C LYS A 79 0.28 30.30 -5.42
N THR A 80 -0.68 29.63 -4.79
CA THR A 80 -0.40 28.60 -3.79
C THR A 80 -0.02 27.26 -4.40
N ASN A 81 -0.37 27.04 -5.69
CA ASN A 81 -0.07 25.83 -6.44
C ASN A 81 0.33 26.15 -7.90
N PRO A 82 1.58 26.57 -8.15
CA PRO A 82 2.05 26.85 -9.50
C PRO A 82 2.20 25.58 -10.36
N THR A 83 2.27 24.40 -9.75
CA THR A 83 2.49 23.11 -10.42
C THR A 83 1.24 22.51 -11.05
N PHE A 84 0.06 23.05 -10.74
CA PHE A 84 -1.19 22.66 -11.36
C PHE A 84 -1.51 23.60 -12.53
N THR A 85 -1.33 23.10 -13.75
CA THR A 85 -1.50 23.89 -14.98
C THR A 85 -2.79 23.58 -15.74
N LEU A 86 -3.55 22.56 -15.32
CA LEU A 86 -4.84 22.17 -15.88
C LEU A 86 -5.99 23.10 -15.43
N ASN A 87 -5.84 24.40 -15.65
CA ASN A 87 -6.77 25.44 -15.18
C ASN A 87 -8.22 25.22 -15.59
N SER A 88 -8.46 24.61 -16.77
CA SER A 88 -9.80 24.27 -17.27
C SER A 88 -10.55 23.22 -16.44
N PHE A 89 -9.86 22.51 -15.54
CA PHE A 89 -10.42 21.49 -14.63
C PHE A 89 -10.40 21.91 -13.16
N ARG A 90 -9.82 23.07 -12.82
CA ARG A 90 -9.62 23.49 -11.42
C ARG A 90 -10.94 23.58 -10.65
N GLU A 91 -11.94 24.27 -11.21
CA GLU A 91 -13.27 24.38 -10.62
C GLU A 91 -13.99 23.02 -10.51
N LEU A 92 -13.79 22.12 -11.49
CA LEU A 92 -14.38 20.79 -11.44
C LEU A 92 -13.82 19.96 -10.29
N LEU A 93 -12.50 19.98 -10.09
CA LEU A 93 -11.84 19.29 -9.00
C LEU A 93 -12.23 19.89 -7.65
N HIS A 94 -12.30 21.22 -7.56
CA HIS A 94 -12.77 21.92 -6.37
C HIS A 94 -14.19 21.49 -5.99
N ARG A 95 -15.14 21.50 -6.94
CA ARG A 95 -16.51 20.99 -6.72
C ARG A 95 -16.52 19.53 -6.27
N GLY A 96 -15.66 18.70 -6.85
CA GLY A 96 -15.50 17.29 -6.47
C GLY A 96 -15.02 17.14 -5.01
N VAL A 97 -14.00 17.90 -4.61
CA VAL A 97 -13.48 17.91 -3.22
C VAL A 97 -14.53 18.44 -2.25
N ASP A 98 -15.27 19.49 -2.62
CA ASP A 98 -16.32 20.08 -1.79
C ASP A 98 -17.45 19.13 -1.46
N ALA A 99 -17.87 18.39 -2.48
CA ALA A 99 -18.95 17.43 -2.38
C ALA A 99 -18.56 16.16 -1.61
N LYS A 100 -17.27 15.99 -1.25
CA LYS A 100 -16.84 14.81 -0.49
C LYS A 100 -17.51 14.74 0.88
N PRO A 101 -18.00 13.55 1.28
CA PRO A 101 -18.35 13.32 2.68
C PRO A 101 -17.10 13.45 3.56
N ILE A 102 -17.28 13.92 4.79
CA ILE A 102 -16.22 13.90 5.82
C ILE A 102 -16.26 12.51 6.43
N LYS A 103 -15.28 11.66 6.13
CA LYS A 103 -15.20 10.28 6.65
C LYS A 103 -14.32 10.19 7.89
N SER A 104 -13.31 11.05 7.99
CA SER A 104 -12.33 11.02 9.07
C SER A 104 -12.07 12.41 9.69
N ILE A 105 -11.99 12.47 11.02
CA ILE A 105 -11.71 13.70 11.77
C ILE A 105 -10.48 13.51 12.66
N LEU A 106 -9.61 14.51 12.66
CA LEU A 106 -8.53 14.64 13.64
C LEU A 106 -8.93 15.61 14.76
N VAL A 107 -8.85 15.14 16.00
CA VAL A 107 -9.02 15.96 17.20
C VAL A 107 -7.67 16.09 17.90
N CYS A 108 -7.17 17.32 18.03
CA CYS A 108 -5.84 17.57 18.60
C CYS A 108 -5.83 18.75 19.59
N ASN A 109 -4.75 18.91 20.34
CA ASN A 109 -4.57 20.10 21.18
C ASN A 109 -4.28 21.35 20.33
N LYS A 110 -4.49 22.54 20.91
CA LYS A 110 -4.27 23.83 20.20
C LYS A 110 -2.86 24.01 19.65
N ASP A 111 -1.83 23.52 20.35
CA ASP A 111 -0.45 23.69 19.91
C ASP A 111 -0.12 22.83 18.69
N TYR A 112 -0.59 21.58 18.68
CA TYR A 112 -0.50 20.72 17.50
C TYR A 112 -1.35 21.27 16.35
N PHE A 113 -2.54 21.81 16.64
CA PHE A 113 -3.39 22.46 15.65
C PHE A 113 -2.72 23.66 14.97
N LYS A 114 -1.99 24.50 15.72
CA LYS A 114 -1.19 25.61 15.16
C LYS A 114 -0.07 25.09 14.25
N ASN A 115 0.59 24.01 14.64
CA ASN A 115 1.66 23.37 13.85
C ASN A 115 1.13 22.73 12.56
N ILE A 116 -0.05 22.12 12.57
CA ILE A 116 -0.68 21.60 11.33
C ILE A 116 -0.93 22.75 10.34
N LYS A 117 -1.47 23.88 10.82
CA LYS A 117 -1.74 25.06 9.97
C LYS A 117 -0.47 25.67 9.38
N SER A 118 0.66 25.61 10.09
CA SER A 118 1.92 26.23 9.63
C SER A 118 2.76 25.33 8.72
N ILE A 119 2.71 24.00 8.88
CA ILE A 119 3.66 23.09 8.20
C ILE A 119 3.11 22.54 6.86
N SER A 120 1.90 22.93 6.40
CA SER A 120 1.28 22.33 5.20
C SER A 120 1.33 20.79 5.22
N THR A 121 1.26 20.22 6.43
CA THR A 121 1.43 18.77 6.59
C THR A 121 0.22 18.06 6.06
N THR A 122 0.49 17.01 5.29
CA THR A 122 -0.49 16.03 4.82
C THR A 122 -1.11 15.33 6.02
N THR A 123 -2.13 15.94 6.60
CA THR A 123 -3.03 15.22 7.48
C THR A 123 -3.96 14.42 6.58
N TYR A 124 -3.89 13.09 6.65
CA TYR A 124 -4.74 12.15 5.89
C TYR A 124 -6.22 12.20 6.33
N TYR A 125 -6.63 13.27 6.99
CA TYR A 125 -7.95 13.45 7.60
C TYR A 125 -8.78 14.41 6.75
N ASP A 126 -10.08 14.14 6.65
CA ASP A 126 -11.00 15.01 5.90
C ASP A 126 -11.29 16.32 6.63
N ASP A 127 -11.24 16.30 7.96
CA ASP A 127 -11.40 17.48 8.81
C ASP A 127 -10.52 17.41 10.06
N TYR A 128 -10.29 18.55 10.70
CA TYR A 128 -9.49 18.64 11.91
C TYR A 128 -9.96 19.77 12.83
N ILE A 129 -10.03 19.49 14.13
CA ILE A 129 -10.52 20.43 15.14
C ILE A 129 -9.66 20.41 16.42
N PRO A 130 -9.52 21.55 17.10
CA PRO A 130 -9.05 21.56 18.47
C PRO A 130 -10.03 20.81 19.39
N ILE A 131 -9.52 20.08 20.37
CA ILE A 131 -10.36 19.36 21.35
C ILE A 131 -11.29 20.30 22.12
N GLU A 132 -10.90 21.56 22.31
CA GLU A 132 -11.71 22.57 23.00
C GLU A 132 -12.94 22.99 22.20
N ASP A 133 -12.90 22.82 20.87
CA ASP A 133 -13.99 23.22 19.97
C ASP A 133 -14.96 22.06 19.69
N ILE A 134 -14.68 20.85 20.20
CA ILE A 134 -15.50 19.65 19.96
C ILE A 134 -16.94 19.82 20.44
N GLU A 135 -17.17 20.62 21.48
CA GLU A 135 -18.49 20.90 22.03
C GLU A 135 -19.41 21.53 20.99
N ASN A 136 -18.89 22.45 20.19
CA ASN A 136 -19.65 23.14 19.15
C ASN A 136 -19.59 22.44 17.79
N TYR A 137 -18.70 21.45 17.63
CA TYR A 137 -18.53 20.74 16.37
C TYR A 137 -19.63 19.70 16.13
N VAL A 138 -20.21 19.69 14.92
CA VAL A 138 -21.20 18.70 14.50
C VAL A 138 -20.52 17.60 13.71
N ILE A 139 -20.44 16.39 14.29
CA ILE A 139 -19.91 15.22 13.59
C ILE A 139 -20.83 14.88 12.43
N SER A 140 -20.30 14.90 11.20
CA SER A 140 -21.05 14.52 10.00
C SER A 140 -21.58 13.09 10.11
N GLU A 141 -22.81 12.84 9.63
CA GLU A 141 -23.37 11.50 9.53
C GLU A 141 -22.53 10.55 8.66
N SER A 142 -21.74 11.12 7.74
CA SER A 142 -20.83 10.34 6.89
C SER A 142 -19.51 9.97 7.56
N CYS A 143 -19.24 10.49 8.77
CA CYS A 143 -17.99 10.28 9.48
C CYS A 143 -17.98 8.93 10.19
N THR A 144 -16.95 8.14 9.90
CA THR A 144 -16.76 6.78 10.43
C THR A 144 -15.52 6.65 11.31
N ASP A 145 -14.56 7.57 11.18
CA ASP A 145 -13.25 7.47 11.81
C ASP A 145 -12.91 8.75 12.58
N ILE A 146 -12.39 8.61 13.80
CA ILE A 146 -11.90 9.74 14.58
C ILE A 146 -10.55 9.40 15.21
N THR A 147 -9.61 10.33 15.11
CA THR A 147 -8.29 10.20 15.73
C THR A 147 -8.09 11.28 16.79
N PHE A 148 -7.63 10.88 17.97
CA PHE A 148 -7.24 11.77 19.05
C PHE A 148 -5.72 11.86 19.18
N ILE A 149 -5.21 13.08 19.08
CA ILE A 149 -3.86 13.51 19.46
C ILE A 149 -4.00 14.53 20.59
N SER A 150 -4.67 14.13 21.66
CA SER A 150 -4.90 14.94 22.87
C SER A 150 -4.90 14.01 24.07
N HIS A 151 -4.23 14.43 25.15
CA HIS A 151 -4.10 13.70 26.42
C HIS A 151 -5.42 13.57 27.19
N ILE A 152 -6.42 14.39 26.84
CA ILE A 152 -7.68 14.47 27.56
C ILE A 152 -8.81 14.35 26.55
N ILE A 153 -9.72 13.42 26.84
CA ILE A 153 -10.97 13.24 26.09
C ILE A 153 -12.09 13.50 27.08
N ASN A 154 -12.76 14.64 26.90
CA ASN A 154 -13.86 15.01 27.78
C ASN A 154 -15.11 14.14 27.48
N GLN A 155 -16.03 14.08 28.44
CA GLN A 155 -17.29 13.36 28.29
C GLN A 155 -18.12 13.85 27.09
N ILE A 156 -18.04 15.15 26.77
CA ILE A 156 -18.74 15.75 25.63
C ILE A 156 -18.33 15.09 24.31
N ALA A 157 -17.04 14.81 24.12
CA ALA A 157 -16.53 14.10 22.95
C ALA A 157 -17.11 12.67 22.87
N ILE A 158 -17.13 11.95 24.00
CA ILE A 158 -17.68 10.59 24.08
C ILE A 158 -19.18 10.58 23.79
N ASP A 159 -19.94 11.52 24.36
CA ASP A 159 -21.38 11.64 24.13
C ASP A 159 -21.68 11.95 22.66
N LYS A 160 -20.88 12.80 22.01
CA LYS A 160 -20.99 13.05 20.57
C LYS A 160 -20.69 11.82 19.74
N ILE A 161 -19.62 11.09 20.08
CA ILE A 161 -19.28 9.81 19.41
C ILE A 161 -20.44 8.82 19.55
N SER A 162 -21.06 8.74 20.74
CA SER A 162 -22.18 7.82 21.00
C SER A 162 -23.42 8.08 20.13
N LYS A 163 -23.61 9.32 19.68
CA LYS A 163 -24.74 9.76 18.85
C LYS A 163 -24.37 9.86 17.36
N SER A 164 -23.22 9.33 16.98
CA SER A 164 -22.66 9.43 15.62
C SER A 164 -22.48 8.07 14.96
N ASN A 165 -22.10 8.09 13.68
CA ASN A 165 -21.78 6.88 12.90
C ASN A 165 -20.31 6.43 13.04
N ILE A 166 -19.55 7.02 13.97
CA ILE A 166 -18.16 6.65 14.22
C ILE A 166 -18.07 5.16 14.59
N LYS A 167 -17.20 4.44 13.88
CA LYS A 167 -16.90 3.01 14.05
C LYS A 167 -15.46 2.76 14.49
N THR A 168 -14.54 3.63 14.09
CA THR A 168 -13.11 3.54 14.40
C THR A 168 -12.69 4.69 15.27
N VAL A 169 -12.02 4.38 16.39
CA VAL A 169 -11.36 5.39 17.22
C VAL A 169 -9.87 5.07 17.30
N VAL A 170 -9.04 6.05 16.94
CA VAL A 170 -7.58 5.96 17.04
C VAL A 170 -7.10 6.91 18.13
N PHE A 171 -6.28 6.41 19.02
CA PHE A 171 -5.69 7.21 20.07
C PHE A 171 -4.16 7.17 19.97
N ARG A 172 -3.56 8.33 19.67
CA ARG A 172 -2.11 8.45 19.37
C ARG A 172 -1.26 9.01 20.50
N THR A 173 -1.85 9.35 21.64
CA THR A 173 -1.12 9.96 22.76
C THR A 173 -0.80 8.96 23.88
N ASP A 174 0.09 9.37 24.78
CA ASP A 174 0.69 8.56 25.84
C ASP A 174 -0.15 8.45 27.11
N SER A 175 -1.17 9.29 27.30
CA SER A 175 -2.00 9.30 28.50
C SER A 175 -3.45 9.61 28.15
N PHE A 176 -4.38 8.83 28.69
CA PHE A 176 -5.81 9.07 28.54
C PHE A 176 -6.47 9.08 29.92
N GLU A 177 -7.02 10.22 30.28
CA GLU A 177 -7.94 10.29 31.41
C GLU A 177 -9.37 10.30 30.88
N PHE A 178 -10.09 9.21 31.10
CA PHE A 178 -11.55 9.19 30.95
C PHE A 178 -12.14 9.81 32.21
N GLY A 179 -12.76 10.99 32.07
CA GLY A 179 -13.23 11.78 33.21
C GLY A 179 -14.16 11.04 34.18
N ASN A 180 -14.82 9.94 33.78
CA ASN A 180 -15.81 9.23 34.60
C ASN A 180 -15.75 7.68 34.58
N HIS A 181 -14.66 7.03 34.14
CA HIS A 181 -14.57 5.55 34.06
C HIS A 181 -15.76 4.86 33.33
N GLN A 182 -16.39 5.55 32.37
CA GLN A 182 -17.50 4.98 31.61
C GLN A 182 -16.99 4.19 30.41
N ARG A 183 -17.69 3.09 30.13
CA ARG A 183 -17.43 2.26 28.95
C ARG A 183 -17.62 3.09 27.68
N LEU A 184 -16.72 2.90 26.72
CA LEU A 184 -16.78 3.54 25.42
C LEU A 184 -18.08 3.20 24.68
N PRO A 185 -18.56 4.09 23.80
CA PRO A 185 -19.82 3.91 23.08
C PRO A 185 -19.92 2.63 22.26
N LEU A 186 -21.08 1.98 22.30
CA LEU A 186 -21.34 0.68 21.66
C LEU A 186 -21.32 0.70 20.12
N ASN A 187 -21.38 1.89 19.51
CA ASN A 187 -21.24 2.05 18.06
C ASN A 187 -19.81 1.83 17.57
N ILE A 188 -18.81 1.92 18.45
CA ILE A 188 -17.40 1.71 18.14
C ILE A 188 -17.12 0.21 17.96
N SER A 189 -16.52 -0.15 16.82
CA SER A 189 -16.16 -1.52 16.45
C SER A 189 -14.66 -1.74 16.31
N THR A 190 -13.88 -0.67 16.13
CA THR A 190 -12.41 -0.72 16.02
C THR A 190 -11.79 0.31 16.95
N ILE A 191 -10.82 -0.12 17.76
CA ILE A 191 -10.00 0.75 18.59
C ILE A 191 -8.53 0.48 18.26
N ILE A 192 -7.79 1.56 18.02
CA ILE A 192 -6.33 1.53 17.84
C ILE A 192 -5.72 2.42 18.90
N LEU A 193 -4.87 1.86 19.75
CA LEU A 193 -4.20 2.56 20.83
C LEU A 193 -2.69 2.46 20.66
N HIS A 194 -2.01 3.59 20.88
CA HIS A 194 -0.55 3.60 20.99
C HIS A 194 -0.05 3.17 22.39
N ARG A 195 -0.94 3.08 23.39
CA ARG A 195 -0.66 2.63 24.77
C ARG A 195 -1.83 1.84 25.36
N SER A 196 -1.80 1.55 26.67
CA SER A 196 -2.84 0.80 27.37
C SER A 196 -4.11 1.62 27.65
N ILE A 197 -5.25 0.93 27.71
CA ILE A 197 -6.53 1.38 28.27
C ILE A 197 -6.98 0.35 29.29
N ASP A 198 -7.74 0.73 30.32
CA ASP A 198 -8.44 -0.27 31.13
C ASP A 198 -9.44 -1.03 30.25
N GLU A 199 -9.26 -2.35 30.14
CA GLU A 199 -10.05 -3.23 29.27
C GLU A 199 -11.55 -3.21 29.64
N SER A 200 -11.87 -2.86 30.90
CA SER A 200 -13.24 -2.69 31.36
C SER A 200 -14.01 -1.57 30.61
N LEU A 201 -13.28 -0.59 30.07
CA LEU A 201 -13.82 0.56 29.34
C LEU A 201 -14.08 0.25 27.85
N LEU A 202 -13.64 -0.90 27.33
CA LEU A 202 -13.85 -1.26 25.93
C LEU A 202 -15.34 -1.49 25.63
N PRO A 203 -15.84 -1.10 24.44
CA PRO A 203 -17.24 -1.33 24.10
C PRO A 203 -17.53 -2.82 23.95
N LEU A 204 -18.72 -3.27 24.37
CA LEU A 204 -19.09 -4.70 24.32
C LEU A 204 -19.22 -5.25 22.90
N ASN A 205 -19.37 -4.38 21.90
CA ASN A 205 -19.48 -4.74 20.47
C ASN A 205 -18.14 -4.62 19.71
N LEU A 206 -17.03 -4.38 20.41
CA LEU A 206 -15.72 -4.20 19.78
C LEU A 206 -15.31 -5.44 18.97
N LYS A 207 -14.95 -5.23 17.70
CA LYS A 207 -14.54 -6.29 16.77
C LYS A 207 -13.03 -6.34 16.55
N LYS A 208 -12.35 -5.20 16.64
CA LYS A 208 -10.91 -5.09 16.44
C LYS A 208 -10.29 -4.21 17.52
N LEU A 209 -9.23 -4.73 18.15
CA LEU A 209 -8.40 -4.01 19.11
C LEU A 209 -6.94 -4.09 18.66
N VAL A 210 -6.29 -2.94 18.58
CA VAL A 210 -4.85 -2.82 18.30
C VAL A 210 -4.18 -2.08 19.44
N LEU A 211 -3.18 -2.69 20.04
CA LEU A 211 -2.35 -2.16 21.12
C LEU A 211 -0.90 -2.08 20.61
N GLY A 212 -0.39 -0.86 20.38
CA GLY A 212 0.85 -0.60 19.62
C GLY A 212 2.10 -0.15 20.41
N CYS A 213 3.19 0.00 19.64
CA CYS A 213 4.66 0.06 19.88
C CYS A 213 5.28 0.85 21.06
N SER A 214 4.80 0.72 22.28
CA SER A 214 5.65 0.93 23.46
C SER A 214 5.18 -0.02 24.54
N PRO A 215 6.08 -0.68 25.31
CA PRO A 215 5.68 -1.59 26.38
C PRO A 215 4.59 -0.89 27.21
N PRO A 216 3.37 -1.44 27.24
CA PRO A 216 2.30 -0.79 27.95
C PRO A 216 2.69 -0.74 29.43
N PRO A 217 2.37 0.35 30.14
CA PRO A 217 2.69 0.48 31.55
C PRO A 217 2.00 -0.57 32.43
N ARG A 218 1.10 -1.40 31.87
CA ARG A 218 0.36 -2.46 32.56
C ARG A 218 0.16 -3.68 31.66
N ALA A 219 0.16 -4.86 32.27
CA ALA A 219 -0.34 -6.10 31.68
C ALA A 219 -1.79 -5.95 31.16
N ILE A 220 -2.07 -6.62 30.03
CA ILE A 220 -3.43 -6.71 29.48
C ILE A 220 -4.22 -7.74 30.28
N ASP A 221 -5.39 -7.33 30.78
CA ASP A 221 -6.34 -8.26 31.40
C ASP A 221 -7.23 -8.90 30.33
N ALA A 222 -6.74 -10.01 29.77
CA ALA A 222 -7.42 -10.77 28.73
C ALA A 222 -8.87 -11.17 29.10
N ALA A 223 -9.14 -11.42 30.38
CA ALA A 223 -10.47 -11.81 30.86
C ALA A 223 -11.52 -10.69 30.75
N LYS A 224 -11.07 -9.43 30.69
CA LYS A 224 -11.94 -8.25 30.51
C LYS A 224 -12.18 -7.90 29.03
N LEU A 225 -11.48 -8.54 28.09
CA LEU A 225 -11.69 -8.29 26.68
C LEU A 225 -13.11 -8.69 26.24
N PRO A 226 -13.76 -7.92 25.36
CA PRO A 226 -15.13 -8.19 24.95
C PRO A 226 -15.23 -9.49 24.13
N ARG A 227 -16.23 -10.33 24.42
CA ARG A 227 -16.46 -11.60 23.71
C ARG A 227 -16.75 -11.44 22.21
N SER A 228 -17.12 -10.24 21.77
CA SER A 228 -17.41 -9.92 20.37
C SER A 228 -16.14 -9.72 19.53
N LEU A 229 -14.96 -9.65 20.16
CA LEU A 229 -13.67 -9.38 19.52
C LEU A 229 -13.30 -10.49 18.53
N GLU A 230 -12.94 -10.09 17.31
CA GLU A 230 -12.55 -10.98 16.22
C GLU A 230 -11.08 -10.79 15.82
N HIS A 231 -10.51 -9.61 16.06
CA HIS A 231 -9.13 -9.27 15.74
C HIS A 231 -8.45 -8.64 16.95
N LEU A 232 -7.31 -9.20 17.34
CA LEU A 232 -6.51 -8.72 18.45
C LEU A 232 -5.05 -8.58 18.01
N TYR A 233 -4.50 -7.38 18.16
CA TYR A 233 -3.10 -7.08 17.89
C TYR A 233 -2.47 -6.55 19.16
N ILE A 234 -1.46 -7.27 19.64
CA ILE A 234 -0.70 -6.99 20.83
C ILE A 234 0.78 -7.04 20.43
N GLU A 235 1.43 -5.89 20.49
CA GLU A 235 2.85 -5.73 20.17
C GLU A 235 3.56 -5.07 21.36
N GLY A 236 4.69 -5.64 21.80
CA GLY A 236 5.55 -5.03 22.80
C GLY A 236 6.11 -6.00 23.84
N ARG A 237 7.11 -5.51 24.60
CA ARG A 237 7.63 -6.22 25.77
C ARG A 237 6.67 -5.99 26.93
N HIS A 238 5.86 -6.98 27.28
CA HIS A 238 5.07 -6.91 28.50
C HIS A 238 5.92 -7.46 29.64
N ASP A 239 6.25 -6.63 30.63
CA ASP A 239 6.98 -7.10 31.82
C ASP A 239 6.18 -8.18 32.59
N ASP A 240 4.87 -8.25 32.36
CA ASP A 240 3.96 -9.25 32.91
C ASP A 240 3.37 -10.16 31.81
N PRO A 241 3.29 -11.49 32.04
CA PRO A 241 2.69 -12.42 31.10
C PRO A 241 1.17 -12.17 30.96
N VAL A 242 0.69 -12.14 29.71
CA VAL A 242 -0.76 -12.09 29.40
C VAL A 242 -1.34 -13.49 29.51
N ASP A 243 -2.46 -13.66 30.22
CA ASP A 243 -3.21 -14.92 30.23
C ASP A 243 -3.92 -15.12 28.88
N VAL A 244 -3.22 -15.71 27.92
CA VAL A 244 -3.76 -15.95 26.58
C VAL A 244 -4.86 -17.02 26.57
N GLY A 245 -5.01 -17.80 27.64
CA GLY A 245 -6.11 -18.74 27.82
C GLY A 245 -7.45 -18.05 28.07
N ALA A 246 -7.41 -16.82 28.59
CA ALA A 246 -8.58 -15.97 28.78
C ALA A 246 -8.97 -15.17 27.52
N PHE A 247 -8.28 -15.36 26.39
CA PHE A 247 -8.63 -14.65 25.16
C PHE A 247 -10.06 -14.97 24.67
N PRO A 248 -10.75 -13.99 24.05
CA PRO A 248 -12.12 -14.18 23.58
C PRO A 248 -12.26 -15.37 22.61
N PRO A 249 -13.31 -16.21 22.77
CA PRO A 249 -13.46 -17.45 22.02
C PRO A 249 -13.83 -17.25 20.54
N ASN A 250 -14.13 -16.02 20.12
CA ASN A 250 -14.51 -15.67 18.74
C ASN A 250 -13.35 -15.06 17.94
N LEU A 251 -12.13 -15.01 18.50
CA LEU A 251 -10.97 -14.46 17.81
C LEU A 251 -10.63 -15.24 16.54
N LYS A 252 -10.55 -14.53 15.42
CA LYS A 252 -10.18 -15.07 14.10
C LYS A 252 -8.76 -14.67 13.71
N PHE A 253 -8.31 -13.51 14.17
CA PHE A 253 -6.99 -12.93 13.89
C PHE A 253 -6.30 -12.60 15.21
N LEU A 254 -5.10 -13.13 15.38
CA LEU A 254 -4.23 -12.85 16.53
C LEU A 254 -2.86 -12.44 16.02
N HIS A 255 -2.41 -11.25 16.40
CA HIS A 255 -1.01 -10.85 16.35
C HIS A 255 -0.56 -10.67 17.79
N TYR A 256 0.39 -11.50 18.23
CA TYR A 256 0.86 -11.57 19.60
C TYR A 256 2.35 -11.87 19.60
N ILE A 257 3.16 -10.82 19.59
CA ILE A 257 4.62 -10.93 19.61
C ILE A 257 5.10 -10.76 21.04
N ASN A 258 5.49 -11.87 21.66
CA ASN A 258 6.01 -11.92 23.02
C ASN A 258 7.26 -12.81 23.07
N TYR A 259 8.32 -12.32 23.73
CA TYR A 259 9.63 -12.95 23.82
C TYR A 259 9.85 -13.71 25.15
N TYR A 260 8.87 -13.73 26.06
CA TYR A 260 8.94 -14.50 27.30
C TYR A 260 8.51 -15.95 27.11
N GLU A 261 9.04 -16.84 27.96
CA GLU A 261 8.66 -18.25 27.98
C GLU A 261 7.16 -18.42 28.14
N SER A 262 6.59 -19.32 27.33
CA SER A 262 5.16 -19.58 27.35
C SER A 262 4.75 -20.41 28.57
N PRO A 263 3.63 -20.10 29.25
CA PRO A 263 3.13 -20.94 30.32
C PRO A 263 2.73 -22.33 29.78
N LEU A 264 3.07 -23.39 30.51
CA LEU A 264 2.66 -24.75 30.15
C LEU A 264 1.12 -24.87 30.16
N ASN A 265 0.57 -25.55 29.15
CA ASN A 265 -0.86 -25.92 29.04
C ASN A 265 -1.86 -24.81 28.71
N VAL A 266 -1.45 -23.71 28.07
CA VAL A 266 -2.42 -22.71 27.59
C VAL A 266 -3.02 -23.09 26.24
N GLN A 267 -4.34 -22.93 26.09
CA GLN A 267 -5.06 -23.20 24.85
C GLN A 267 -5.56 -21.90 24.22
N LEU A 268 -5.08 -21.59 23.01
CA LEU A 268 -5.56 -20.47 22.22
C LEU A 268 -6.95 -20.77 21.60
N PRO A 269 -7.75 -19.74 21.27
CA PRO A 269 -9.08 -19.92 20.70
C PRO A 269 -9.10 -20.78 19.43
N GLN A 270 -10.02 -21.76 19.38
CA GLN A 270 -10.17 -22.67 18.23
C GLN A 270 -10.67 -21.98 16.95
N SER A 271 -11.21 -20.77 17.06
CA SER A 271 -11.70 -19.96 15.93
C SER A 271 -10.60 -19.29 15.12
N LEU A 272 -9.33 -19.34 15.56
CA LEU A 272 -8.22 -18.65 14.92
C LEU A 272 -7.97 -19.15 13.49
N THR A 273 -7.89 -18.22 12.56
CA THR A 273 -7.62 -18.50 11.13
C THR A 273 -6.32 -17.87 10.66
N HIS A 274 -5.90 -16.78 11.30
CA HIS A 274 -4.67 -16.04 11.01
C HIS A 274 -3.95 -15.76 12.33
N VAL A 275 -2.71 -16.21 12.43
CA VAL A 275 -1.90 -16.10 13.64
C VAL A 275 -0.53 -15.54 13.28
N SER A 276 -0.07 -14.55 14.03
CA SER A 276 1.27 -13.98 13.99
C SER A 276 1.83 -14.01 15.41
N ILE A 277 2.86 -14.83 15.65
CA ILE A 277 3.41 -15.15 16.97
C ILE A 277 4.91 -15.33 16.90
N THR A 278 5.59 -15.40 18.04
CA THR A 278 6.97 -15.88 18.08
C THR A 278 7.02 -17.42 18.04
N ASN A 279 8.17 -18.00 17.66
CA ASN A 279 8.39 -19.46 17.68
C ASN A 279 8.18 -20.10 19.06
N ILE A 280 8.34 -19.34 20.15
CA ILE A 280 8.06 -19.76 21.54
C ILE A 280 6.62 -20.27 21.71
N TRP A 281 5.66 -19.71 20.96
CA TRP A 281 4.23 -20.00 21.11
C TRP A 281 3.70 -21.08 20.16
N LEU A 282 4.55 -21.63 19.28
CA LEU A 282 4.14 -22.65 18.30
C LEU A 282 3.50 -23.90 18.92
N PRO A 283 3.99 -24.46 20.04
CA PRO A 283 3.39 -25.65 20.65
C PRO A 283 1.89 -25.46 20.99
N HIS A 284 1.47 -24.23 21.29
CA HIS A 284 0.09 -23.88 21.68
C HIS A 284 -0.89 -23.81 20.51
N ILE A 285 -0.39 -23.79 19.27
CA ILE A 285 -1.23 -23.74 18.06
C ILE A 285 -1.23 -25.05 17.27
N SER A 286 -0.35 -26.00 17.61
CA SER A 286 -0.19 -27.30 16.93
C SER A 286 -1.51 -28.03 16.60
N ASN A 287 -2.46 -28.02 17.53
CA ASN A 287 -3.75 -28.70 17.40
C ASN A 287 -4.85 -27.88 16.71
N LEU A 288 -4.60 -26.63 16.34
CA LEU A 288 -5.59 -25.72 15.77
C LEU A 288 -5.76 -25.94 14.26
N LYS A 289 -6.85 -26.63 13.89
CA LYS A 289 -7.14 -27.04 12.48
C LYS A 289 -7.72 -25.93 11.60
N SER A 290 -8.04 -24.79 12.21
CA SER A 290 -8.65 -23.62 11.56
C SER A 290 -7.62 -22.66 10.97
N ILE A 291 -6.37 -22.70 11.43
CA ILE A 291 -5.31 -21.77 10.99
C ILE A 291 -4.97 -22.00 9.53
N LYS A 292 -5.05 -20.94 8.72
CA LYS A 292 -4.71 -20.91 7.29
C LYS A 292 -3.47 -20.08 6.99
N ARG A 293 -3.26 -19.01 7.75
CA ARG A 293 -2.09 -18.14 7.68
C ARG A 293 -1.36 -18.14 9.01
N LEU A 294 -0.08 -18.46 8.98
CA LEU A 294 0.82 -18.42 10.13
C LEU A 294 2.02 -17.55 9.80
N GLU A 295 2.32 -16.60 10.68
CA GLU A 295 3.50 -15.76 10.66
C GLU A 295 4.28 -15.98 11.95
N ILE A 296 5.56 -16.23 11.81
CA ILE A 296 6.45 -16.65 12.89
C ILE A 296 7.59 -15.64 12.95
N ASP A 297 7.63 -14.86 14.03
CA ASP A 297 8.80 -14.06 14.39
C ASP A 297 9.78 -14.94 15.17
N LEU A 298 10.98 -15.12 14.63
CA LEU A 298 11.95 -16.05 15.16
C LEU A 298 12.72 -15.42 16.32
N VAL A 299 12.82 -16.18 17.41
CA VAL A 299 13.60 -15.85 18.60
C VAL A 299 14.69 -16.92 18.76
N ASP A 300 15.89 -16.47 19.13
CA ASP A 300 17.05 -17.33 19.36
C ASP A 300 16.76 -18.40 20.42
N ASP A 301 17.46 -19.52 20.34
CA ASP A 301 17.41 -20.63 21.30
C ASP A 301 16.07 -21.41 21.37
N PHE A 302 15.05 -21.04 20.61
CA PHE A 302 13.77 -21.77 20.56
C PHE A 302 13.63 -22.59 19.26
N PRO A 303 13.75 -23.93 19.32
CA PRO A 303 13.64 -24.77 18.13
C PRO A 303 12.21 -24.82 17.60
N ILE A 304 12.06 -24.96 16.29
CA ILE A 304 10.77 -25.22 15.65
C ILE A 304 10.64 -26.70 15.37
N LEU A 305 9.65 -27.35 15.97
CA LEU A 305 9.34 -28.74 15.68
C LEU A 305 8.27 -28.82 14.59
N SER A 306 8.39 -29.83 13.73
CA SER A 306 7.43 -30.07 12.64
C SER A 306 5.99 -30.25 13.11
N VAL A 307 5.82 -30.80 14.32
CA VAL A 307 4.52 -31.06 14.95
C VAL A 307 3.85 -29.78 15.45
N ASP A 308 4.60 -28.70 15.61
CA ASP A 308 4.07 -27.46 16.19
C ASP A 308 3.32 -26.61 15.17
N ILE A 309 3.58 -26.81 13.86
CA ILE A 309 2.90 -26.08 12.80
C ILE A 309 1.68 -26.88 12.33
N PRO A 310 0.45 -26.36 12.51
CA PRO A 310 -0.75 -27.09 12.13
C PRO A 310 -0.79 -27.40 10.63
N SER A 311 -1.13 -28.63 10.29
CA SER A 311 -1.24 -29.11 8.89
C SER A 311 -2.27 -28.36 8.02
N SER A 312 -3.15 -27.57 8.64
CA SER A 312 -4.13 -26.72 7.95
C SER A 312 -3.54 -25.44 7.36
N VAL A 313 -2.31 -25.08 7.74
CA VAL A 313 -1.60 -23.88 7.28
C VAL A 313 -1.31 -23.99 5.78
N THR A 314 -1.67 -22.93 5.05
CA THR A 314 -1.46 -22.81 3.60
C THR A 314 -0.65 -21.57 3.22
N GLN A 315 -0.52 -20.61 4.14
CA GLN A 315 0.37 -19.46 4.03
C GLN A 315 1.28 -19.43 5.25
N LEU A 316 2.59 -19.46 5.04
CA LEU A 316 3.59 -19.51 6.10
C LEU A 316 4.60 -18.41 5.86
N ILE A 317 4.86 -17.62 6.90
CA ILE A 317 5.83 -16.52 6.89
C ILE A 317 6.79 -16.75 8.04
N TYR A 318 8.06 -16.88 7.74
CA TYR A 318 9.13 -16.77 8.71
C TYR A 318 9.71 -15.36 8.62
N ALA A 319 9.77 -14.67 9.74
CA ALA A 319 10.44 -13.39 9.90
C ALA A 319 11.54 -13.55 10.95
N THR A 320 12.73 -13.07 10.64
CA THR A 320 13.84 -12.99 11.59
C THR A 320 14.47 -11.60 11.51
N THR A 321 14.83 -11.06 12.68
CA THR A 321 15.69 -9.88 12.79
C THR A 321 16.98 -10.27 13.50
N ASN A 322 18.08 -10.28 12.76
CA ASN A 322 19.44 -10.58 13.24
C ASN A 322 19.72 -12.02 13.70
N ILE A 323 18.86 -12.99 13.33
CA ILE A 323 19.04 -14.40 13.68
C ILE A 323 19.15 -15.24 12.41
N GLU A 324 20.18 -16.09 12.38
CA GLU A 324 20.35 -17.08 11.33
C GLU A 324 19.47 -18.31 11.59
N PHE A 325 18.62 -18.65 10.62
CA PHE A 325 17.66 -19.74 10.76
C PHE A 325 17.78 -20.80 9.65
N PHE A 326 17.87 -22.07 10.02
CA PHE A 326 17.94 -23.18 9.06
C PHE A 326 16.56 -23.78 8.78
N VAL A 327 16.09 -23.62 7.54
CA VAL A 327 14.83 -24.15 7.04
C VAL A 327 15.02 -25.59 6.56
N THR A 328 14.22 -26.51 7.12
CA THR A 328 14.18 -27.92 6.73
C THR A 328 12.82 -28.29 6.11
N PRO A 329 12.73 -29.38 5.33
CA PRO A 329 11.45 -29.87 4.81
C PRO A 329 10.37 -30.07 5.88
N PHE A 330 10.78 -30.42 7.09
CA PHE A 330 9.88 -30.83 8.17
C PHE A 330 9.11 -29.66 8.80
N ILE A 331 9.66 -28.46 8.72
CA ILE A 331 9.00 -27.26 9.28
C ILE A 331 8.10 -26.56 8.25
N ILE A 332 8.01 -27.06 7.03
CA ILE A 332 7.11 -26.54 6.00
C ILE A 332 5.95 -27.54 5.79
N PRO A 333 4.69 -27.15 6.03
CA PRO A 333 3.54 -28.01 5.78
C PRO A 333 3.40 -28.39 4.29
N ARG A 334 3.09 -29.65 3.98
CA ARG A 334 2.96 -30.13 2.58
C ARG A 334 1.92 -29.40 1.73
N ASN A 335 0.87 -28.86 2.34
CA ASN A 335 -0.22 -28.18 1.63
C ASN A 335 0.03 -26.67 1.43
N ILE A 336 1.27 -26.22 1.61
CA ILE A 336 1.64 -24.81 1.49
C ILE A 336 1.37 -24.28 0.07
N LYS A 337 0.84 -23.07 0.00
CA LYS A 337 0.57 -22.33 -1.24
C LYS A 337 1.38 -21.02 -1.31
N TYR A 338 1.68 -20.44 -0.17
CA TYR A 338 2.46 -19.22 -0.03
C TYR A 338 3.52 -19.44 1.05
N LEU A 339 4.79 -19.25 0.71
CA LEU A 339 5.91 -19.31 1.65
C LEU A 339 6.74 -18.03 1.52
N ARG A 340 6.96 -17.36 2.65
CA ARG A 340 7.87 -16.22 2.74
C ARG A 340 8.93 -16.48 3.80
N LEU A 341 10.19 -16.31 3.41
CA LEU A 341 11.38 -16.37 4.25
C LEU A 341 11.97 -14.95 4.30
N ALA A 342 11.80 -14.24 5.41
CA ALA A 342 12.27 -12.88 5.58
C ALA A 342 13.37 -12.81 6.65
N GLY A 343 14.51 -12.23 6.28
CA GLY A 343 15.71 -12.12 7.11
C GLY A 343 16.77 -13.18 6.76
N GLN A 344 17.66 -13.50 7.70
CA GLN A 344 18.79 -14.41 7.50
C GLN A 344 18.34 -15.89 7.58
N CYS A 345 18.01 -16.48 6.43
CA CYS A 345 17.61 -17.89 6.35
C CYS A 345 18.62 -18.72 5.56
N ARG A 346 18.96 -19.91 6.08
CA ARG A 346 19.68 -20.98 5.39
C ARG A 346 18.73 -22.13 5.04
N TYR A 347 18.98 -22.82 3.95
CA TYR A 347 18.19 -23.96 3.49
C TYR A 347 19.02 -24.90 2.60
N GLU A 348 18.57 -26.15 2.49
CA GLU A 348 19.17 -27.13 1.58
C GLU A 348 18.80 -26.86 0.11
N PRO A 349 19.68 -27.18 -0.86
CA PRO A 349 19.33 -27.11 -2.27
C PRO A 349 18.11 -27.97 -2.62
N ASN A 350 17.25 -27.45 -3.51
CA ASN A 350 16.03 -28.13 -3.99
C ASN A 350 14.96 -28.39 -2.92
N ILE A 351 15.08 -27.82 -1.71
CA ILE A 351 14.11 -28.02 -0.63
C ILE A 351 12.67 -27.71 -1.04
N PHE A 352 12.47 -26.75 -1.94
CA PHE A 352 11.14 -26.29 -2.33
C PHE A 352 10.47 -27.15 -3.41
N ALA A 353 11.24 -27.97 -4.14
CA ALA A 353 10.75 -28.77 -5.27
C ALA A 353 9.63 -29.76 -4.87
N GLN A 354 9.62 -30.20 -3.61
CA GLN A 354 8.65 -31.16 -3.08
C GLN A 354 7.26 -30.57 -2.77
N PHE A 355 7.08 -29.25 -2.86
CA PHE A 355 5.83 -28.59 -2.50
C PHE A 355 4.97 -28.29 -3.75
N ASP A 356 4.35 -29.32 -4.32
CA ASP A 356 3.57 -29.27 -5.57
C ASP A 356 2.36 -28.30 -5.58
N ARG A 357 2.03 -27.72 -4.42
CA ARG A 357 0.93 -26.75 -4.25
C ARG A 357 1.43 -25.32 -4.08
N LEU A 358 2.75 -25.12 -3.98
CA LEU A 358 3.37 -23.83 -3.76
C LEU A 358 3.19 -22.95 -5.00
N LYS A 359 2.51 -21.82 -4.82
CA LYS A 359 2.25 -20.83 -5.88
C LYS A 359 3.14 -19.61 -5.76
N THR A 360 3.48 -19.23 -4.52
CA THR A 360 4.29 -18.06 -4.23
C THR A 360 5.41 -18.42 -3.27
N LEU A 361 6.64 -18.12 -3.69
CA LEU A 361 7.85 -18.23 -2.87
C LEU A 361 8.52 -16.87 -2.80
N GLU A 362 8.64 -16.33 -1.59
CA GLU A 362 9.36 -15.08 -1.35
C GLU A 362 10.58 -15.34 -0.46
N VAL A 363 11.78 -15.13 -1.00
CA VAL A 363 13.04 -15.19 -0.24
C VAL A 363 13.61 -13.78 -0.14
N ILE A 364 13.45 -13.16 1.03
CA ILE A 364 13.81 -11.76 1.30
C ILE A 364 14.93 -11.75 2.33
N SER A 365 16.18 -11.88 1.87
CA SER A 365 17.39 -11.75 2.70
C SER A 365 18.20 -10.55 2.26
N ASN A 366 18.63 -9.72 3.22
CA ASN A 366 19.53 -8.58 2.99
C ASN A 366 21.01 -8.98 2.97
N GLU A 367 21.33 -10.21 3.38
CA GLU A 367 22.69 -10.74 3.43
C GLU A 367 22.99 -11.67 2.27
N LYS A 368 24.29 -11.82 1.99
CA LYS A 368 24.82 -12.72 0.98
C LYS A 368 24.44 -14.15 1.32
N THR A 369 23.61 -14.74 0.47
CA THR A 369 23.28 -16.16 0.55
C THR A 369 24.16 -16.94 -0.41
N GLU A 370 25.04 -17.80 0.10
CA GLU A 370 25.80 -18.76 -0.73
C GLU A 370 24.97 -19.98 -1.15
N LEU A 371 23.70 -20.04 -0.74
CA LEU A 371 22.84 -21.21 -0.87
C LEU A 371 22.00 -21.17 -2.14
N VAL A 372 22.06 -22.27 -2.89
CA VAL A 372 21.35 -22.50 -4.14
C VAL A 372 19.90 -22.89 -3.85
N ILE A 373 18.92 -22.21 -4.44
CA ILE A 373 17.51 -22.61 -4.39
C ILE A 373 17.30 -23.92 -5.17
N GLY A 374 17.91 -24.00 -6.36
CA GLY A 374 17.84 -25.19 -7.21
C GLY A 374 16.50 -25.32 -7.95
N GLU A 375 15.92 -26.51 -7.95
CA GLU A 375 14.66 -26.82 -8.60
C GLU A 375 13.45 -26.30 -7.80
N LEU A 376 12.45 -25.82 -8.55
CA LEU A 376 11.21 -25.26 -8.02
C LEU A 376 10.01 -26.05 -8.56
N PRO A 377 8.90 -26.11 -7.81
CA PRO A 377 7.72 -26.87 -8.22
C PRO A 377 7.04 -26.22 -9.43
N GLU A 378 6.47 -27.03 -10.33
CA GLU A 378 5.80 -26.53 -11.55
C GLU A 378 4.57 -25.66 -11.27
N SER A 379 4.01 -25.73 -10.05
CA SER A 379 2.87 -24.91 -9.62
C SER A 379 3.22 -23.45 -9.35
N LEU A 380 4.51 -23.10 -9.28
CA LEU A 380 4.96 -21.78 -8.86
C LEU A 380 4.69 -20.73 -9.93
N THR A 381 3.96 -19.67 -9.55
CA THR A 381 3.60 -18.54 -10.42
C THR A 381 4.31 -17.25 -10.02
N THR A 382 4.76 -17.15 -8.76
CA THR A 382 5.44 -15.96 -8.23
C THR A 382 6.69 -16.34 -7.48
N LEU A 383 7.82 -15.72 -7.83
CA LEU A 383 9.12 -15.92 -7.20
C LEU A 383 9.78 -14.59 -6.88
N THR A 384 10.16 -14.41 -5.61
CA THR A 384 11.02 -13.31 -5.16
C THR A 384 12.36 -13.86 -4.70
N LEU A 385 13.43 -13.36 -5.29
CA LEU A 385 14.80 -13.73 -5.00
C LEU A 385 15.45 -12.74 -4.01
N PRO A 386 16.47 -13.18 -3.23
CA PRO A 386 17.13 -12.33 -2.24
C PRO A 386 17.97 -11.20 -2.87
N TYR A 387 18.46 -10.30 -2.02
CA TYR A 387 19.15 -9.09 -2.43
C TYR A 387 20.59 -9.29 -2.89
N GLN A 388 21.25 -10.40 -2.55
CA GLN A 388 22.66 -10.59 -2.83
C GLN A 388 22.88 -11.98 -3.41
N ILE A 389 22.95 -12.04 -4.75
CA ILE A 389 23.23 -13.26 -5.52
C ILE A 389 24.56 -13.05 -6.26
N ASP A 390 25.58 -13.80 -5.84
CA ASP A 390 26.97 -13.65 -6.32
C ASP A 390 27.40 -14.70 -7.36
N MET A 391 26.46 -15.53 -7.81
CA MET A 391 26.69 -16.58 -8.82
C MET A 391 25.68 -16.45 -9.97
N PRO A 392 25.97 -16.98 -11.17
CA PRO A 392 25.04 -16.97 -12.30
C PRO A 392 23.65 -17.49 -11.90
N LEU A 393 22.60 -16.80 -12.35
CA LEU A 393 21.23 -17.08 -11.93
C LEU A 393 20.82 -18.54 -12.21
N GLU A 394 21.30 -19.11 -13.32
CA GLU A 394 21.03 -20.50 -13.72
C GLU A 394 21.68 -21.54 -12.81
N GLN A 395 22.75 -21.16 -12.10
CA GLN A 395 23.37 -21.98 -11.05
C GLN A 395 22.65 -21.82 -9.71
N TYR A 396 21.96 -20.70 -9.51
CA TYR A 396 21.24 -20.38 -8.28
C TYR A 396 19.82 -20.96 -8.25
N VAL A 397 19.09 -20.88 -9.36
CA VAL A 397 17.69 -21.30 -9.44
C VAL A 397 17.30 -21.72 -10.85
N LYS A 398 16.54 -22.81 -10.95
CA LYS A 398 15.89 -23.26 -12.19
C LYS A 398 14.48 -22.69 -12.23
N LEU A 399 14.27 -21.66 -13.05
CA LEU A 399 12.98 -20.98 -13.16
C LEU A 399 11.90 -21.93 -13.74
N PRO A 400 10.74 -22.09 -13.08
CA PRO A 400 9.70 -23.01 -13.52
C PRO A 400 8.93 -22.45 -14.75
N PRO A 401 8.40 -23.31 -15.61
CA PRO A 401 7.80 -22.91 -16.89
C PRO A 401 6.44 -22.19 -16.76
N ARG A 402 5.83 -22.16 -15.58
CA ARG A 402 4.56 -21.45 -15.30
C ARG A 402 4.76 -20.14 -14.55
N LEU A 403 6.00 -19.69 -14.40
CA LEU A 403 6.31 -18.47 -13.65
C LEU A 403 5.73 -17.24 -14.38
N GLU A 404 4.93 -16.45 -13.68
CA GLU A 404 4.28 -15.24 -14.21
C GLU A 404 4.91 -13.95 -13.64
N ASN A 405 5.33 -13.98 -12.37
CA ASN A 405 5.90 -12.83 -11.67
C ASN A 405 7.27 -13.18 -11.10
N LEU A 406 8.28 -12.38 -11.44
CA LEU A 406 9.66 -12.57 -10.99
C LEU A 406 10.24 -11.28 -10.42
N TYR A 407 10.65 -11.33 -9.15
CA TYR A 407 11.23 -10.21 -8.43
C TYR A 407 12.70 -10.51 -8.10
N ILE A 408 13.61 -9.71 -8.62
CA ILE A 408 15.06 -9.91 -8.53
C ILE A 408 15.66 -8.72 -7.78
N HIS A 409 16.02 -8.91 -6.51
CA HIS A 409 16.29 -7.78 -5.63
C HIS A 409 17.73 -7.24 -5.60
N GLY A 410 18.71 -8.00 -6.11
CA GLY A 410 20.09 -7.52 -6.25
C GLY A 410 21.05 -8.52 -6.87
N TYR A 411 20.62 -9.12 -7.98
CA TYR A 411 21.50 -9.89 -8.87
C TYR A 411 22.30 -8.95 -9.78
N LYS A 412 23.62 -9.18 -9.88
CA LYS A 412 24.56 -8.39 -10.70
C LYS A 412 25.22 -9.27 -11.75
N GLY A 413 24.42 -9.84 -12.65
CA GLY A 413 24.91 -10.73 -13.70
C GLY A 413 23.96 -10.78 -14.90
N VAL A 414 24.39 -11.45 -15.97
CA VAL A 414 23.55 -11.67 -17.15
C VAL A 414 22.53 -12.75 -16.82
N ILE A 415 21.28 -12.57 -17.23
CA ILE A 415 20.25 -13.60 -17.19
C ILE A 415 20.14 -14.15 -18.61
N SER A 416 20.65 -15.36 -18.84
CA SER A 416 20.71 -15.96 -20.18
C SER A 416 19.40 -16.60 -20.61
N TYR A 417 18.55 -16.98 -19.64
CA TYR A 417 17.26 -17.61 -19.88
C TYR A 417 16.17 -17.06 -18.95
N MET A 418 15.00 -16.82 -19.53
CA MET A 418 13.78 -16.43 -18.82
C MET A 418 12.58 -17.20 -19.40
N PRO A 419 11.64 -17.70 -18.57
CA PRO A 419 10.41 -18.29 -19.07
C PRO A 419 9.59 -17.27 -19.86
N THR A 420 9.02 -17.70 -20.99
CA THR A 420 8.15 -16.86 -21.84
C THR A 420 6.76 -16.61 -21.25
N THR A 421 6.47 -17.16 -20.07
CA THR A 421 5.23 -16.94 -19.33
C THR A 421 5.31 -15.74 -18.40
N VAL A 422 6.51 -15.17 -18.17
CA VAL A 422 6.70 -14.06 -17.24
C VAL A 422 6.04 -12.80 -17.80
N LYS A 423 5.09 -12.24 -17.05
CA LYS A 423 4.35 -11.01 -17.38
C LYS A 423 4.85 -9.81 -16.58
N THR A 424 5.33 -10.06 -15.37
CA THR A 424 5.79 -9.01 -14.45
C THR A 424 7.20 -9.28 -14.01
N ILE A 425 8.07 -8.27 -14.14
CA ILE A 425 9.44 -8.32 -13.62
C ILE A 425 9.70 -7.12 -12.73
N GLU A 426 10.25 -7.38 -11.54
CA GLU A 426 10.87 -6.35 -10.71
C GLU A 426 12.38 -6.56 -10.67
N LEU A 427 13.12 -5.49 -10.96
CA LEU A 427 14.57 -5.44 -10.93
C LEU A 427 15.00 -4.38 -9.93
N ARG A 428 15.64 -4.80 -8.84
CA ARG A 428 16.21 -3.88 -7.85
C ARG A 428 17.73 -3.95 -7.87
N GLN A 429 18.38 -2.78 -7.83
CA GLN A 429 19.85 -2.64 -7.82
C GLN A 429 20.60 -3.41 -8.92
N ASN A 430 19.93 -3.81 -10.00
CA ASN A 430 20.59 -4.46 -11.12
C ASN A 430 21.39 -3.40 -11.91
N THR A 431 22.68 -3.66 -12.10
CA THR A 431 23.56 -2.75 -12.86
C THR A 431 23.46 -3.11 -14.34
N PHE A 432 23.04 -2.18 -15.20
CA PHE A 432 22.97 -2.35 -16.67
C PHE A 432 24.29 -2.78 -17.34
N LYS A 433 25.41 -2.84 -16.59
CA LYS A 433 26.63 -3.54 -17.01
C LYS A 433 26.36 -5.00 -17.42
N TYR A 434 25.29 -5.61 -16.93
CA TYR A 434 24.86 -6.96 -17.27
C TYR A 434 23.37 -6.93 -17.68
N PRO A 435 23.06 -6.90 -18.98
CA PRO A 435 21.67 -6.71 -19.44
C PRO A 435 20.78 -7.88 -19.02
N VAL A 436 19.59 -7.57 -18.53
CA VAL A 436 18.50 -8.54 -18.38
C VAL A 436 17.78 -8.64 -19.71
N ILE A 437 17.72 -9.84 -20.28
CA ILE A 437 16.86 -10.11 -21.43
C ILE A 437 15.43 -10.14 -20.91
N ILE A 438 14.63 -9.12 -21.24
CA ILE A 438 13.23 -9.04 -20.83
C ILE A 438 12.40 -9.84 -21.86
N PRO A 439 11.66 -10.89 -21.45
CA PRO A 439 10.84 -11.67 -22.37
C PRO A 439 9.81 -10.82 -23.13
N PRO A 440 9.47 -11.17 -24.39
CA PRO A 440 8.40 -10.51 -25.16
C PRO A 440 6.99 -10.66 -24.58
N SER A 441 6.83 -11.40 -23.49
CA SER A 441 5.57 -11.57 -22.75
C SER A 441 5.41 -10.56 -21.61
N VAL A 442 6.46 -9.80 -21.26
CA VAL A 442 6.44 -8.90 -20.11
C VAL A 442 5.60 -7.67 -20.42
N GLU A 443 4.58 -7.44 -19.62
CA GLU A 443 3.64 -6.32 -19.75
C GLU A 443 3.99 -5.19 -18.77
N THR A 444 4.61 -5.53 -17.62
CA THR A 444 4.94 -4.59 -16.55
C THR A 444 6.35 -4.80 -16.03
N VAL A 445 7.11 -3.71 -15.91
CA VAL A 445 8.46 -3.70 -15.30
C VAL A 445 8.54 -2.71 -14.15
N TYR A 446 9.08 -3.16 -13.02
CA TYR A 446 9.37 -2.36 -11.83
C TYR A 446 10.88 -2.21 -11.67
N PHE A 447 11.38 -0.98 -11.64
CA PHE A 447 12.76 -0.65 -11.31
C PHE A 447 12.82 -0.04 -9.91
N GLN A 448 13.52 -0.69 -8.98
CA GLN A 448 13.73 -0.18 -7.61
C GLN A 448 15.21 0.12 -7.34
N TYR A 449 15.49 1.26 -6.70
CA TYR A 449 16.82 1.70 -6.26
C TYR A 449 17.91 1.71 -7.36
N TRP A 450 18.04 2.86 -8.03
CA TRP A 450 19.26 3.23 -8.74
C TRP A 450 20.04 4.22 -7.87
N ASN A 451 21.34 3.98 -7.67
CA ASN A 451 22.21 4.98 -7.06
C ASN A 451 22.27 6.20 -7.98
N GLU A 452 22.18 7.40 -7.41
CA GLU A 452 22.07 8.70 -8.11
C GLU A 452 23.19 8.98 -9.15
N ASN A 453 24.26 8.19 -9.15
CA ASN A 453 25.44 8.39 -9.99
C ASN A 453 25.46 7.57 -11.29
N ASP A 454 24.57 6.59 -11.46
CA ASP A 454 24.50 5.78 -12.68
C ASP A 454 23.32 6.26 -13.54
N THR A 455 23.58 7.19 -14.47
CA THR A 455 22.57 7.62 -15.43
C THR A 455 22.25 6.49 -16.40
N VAL A 456 20.95 6.23 -16.57
CA VAL A 456 20.43 5.12 -17.35
C VAL A 456 20.27 5.52 -18.81
N ASP A 457 21.07 4.92 -19.69
CA ASP A 457 20.93 5.04 -21.15
C ASP A 457 20.40 3.71 -21.72
N ILE A 458 19.12 3.39 -21.45
CA ILE A 458 18.46 2.25 -22.11
C ILE A 458 18.09 2.70 -23.52
N ARG A 459 18.75 2.12 -24.52
CA ARG A 459 18.42 2.35 -25.92
C ARG A 459 17.03 1.77 -26.21
N SER A 460 16.25 2.47 -27.02
CA SER A 460 14.83 2.16 -27.28
C SER A 460 14.58 0.80 -27.94
N ASP A 461 15.61 0.19 -28.53
CA ASP A 461 15.51 -1.08 -29.28
C ASP A 461 15.52 -2.33 -28.38
N ASP A 462 15.86 -2.21 -27.08
CA ASP A 462 15.99 -3.34 -26.15
C ASP A 462 14.70 -3.66 -25.35
N TRP A 463 13.62 -2.89 -25.57
CA TRP A 463 12.37 -3.06 -24.83
C TRP A 463 11.43 -4.06 -25.51
N PRO A 464 10.78 -4.97 -24.75
CA PRO A 464 9.82 -5.89 -25.34
C PRO A 464 8.59 -5.13 -25.85
N PRO A 465 8.03 -5.52 -27.01
CA PRO A 465 6.91 -4.82 -27.62
C PRO A 465 5.61 -4.89 -26.80
N SER A 466 5.50 -5.89 -25.92
CA SER A 466 4.38 -6.08 -24.99
C SER A 466 4.38 -5.12 -23.79
N LEU A 467 5.48 -4.39 -23.54
CA LEU A 467 5.61 -3.56 -22.35
C LEU A 467 4.66 -2.37 -22.40
N THR A 468 3.68 -2.34 -21.49
CA THR A 468 2.66 -1.27 -21.43
C THR A 468 2.83 -0.38 -20.20
N SER A 469 3.42 -0.90 -19.12
CA SER A 469 3.57 -0.17 -17.86
C SER A 469 4.99 -0.28 -17.30
N MET A 470 5.47 0.83 -16.73
CA MET A 470 6.75 0.90 -16.03
C MET A 470 6.55 1.57 -14.66
N SER A 471 7.25 1.09 -13.64
CA SER A 471 7.45 1.84 -12.40
C SER A 471 8.95 2.06 -12.13
N THR A 472 9.33 3.24 -11.66
CA THR A 472 10.74 3.61 -11.42
C THR A 472 10.89 4.55 -10.22
N ASN A 473 12.06 4.52 -9.58
CA ASN A 473 12.43 5.42 -8.50
C ASN A 473 13.30 6.56 -9.04
N ASP A 474 12.80 7.80 -8.98
CA ASP A 474 13.46 9.07 -9.33
C ASP A 474 14.04 9.26 -10.74
N ILE A 475 14.23 8.22 -11.54
CA ILE A 475 14.90 8.31 -12.83
C ILE A 475 13.96 7.87 -13.94
N LEU A 476 13.78 8.78 -14.90
CA LEU A 476 13.00 8.55 -16.10
C LEU A 476 13.96 8.21 -17.26
N PRO A 477 13.65 7.19 -18.09
CA PRO A 477 14.49 6.83 -19.22
C PRO A 477 14.61 7.99 -20.23
N PHE A 478 15.74 8.05 -20.94
CA PHE A 478 15.98 9.10 -21.94
C PHE A 478 14.94 9.06 -23.07
N GLN A 479 14.60 7.86 -23.55
CA GLN A 479 13.54 7.60 -24.53
C GLN A 479 12.50 6.64 -23.95
N LEU A 480 11.22 6.86 -24.29
CA LEU A 480 10.12 6.01 -23.88
C LEU A 480 9.50 5.29 -25.10
N PRO A 481 9.60 3.95 -25.20
CA PRO A 481 8.99 3.17 -26.26
C PRO A 481 7.49 3.46 -26.44
N LYS A 482 7.00 3.40 -27.69
CA LYS A 482 5.60 3.68 -28.03
C LYS A 482 4.61 2.73 -27.33
N SER A 483 5.04 1.51 -27.03
CA SER A 483 4.24 0.50 -26.33
C SER A 483 3.90 0.92 -24.89
N ILE A 484 4.75 1.70 -24.23
CA ILE A 484 4.55 2.12 -22.85
C ILE A 484 3.50 3.23 -22.79
N THR A 485 2.37 2.93 -22.15
CA THR A 485 1.22 3.83 -21.99
C THR A 485 1.16 4.47 -20.61
N SER A 486 1.79 3.85 -19.61
CA SER A 486 1.83 4.34 -18.23
C SER A 486 3.23 4.23 -17.61
N VAL A 487 3.63 5.28 -16.90
CA VAL A 487 4.85 5.29 -16.07
C VAL A 487 4.48 5.77 -14.68
N ASN A 488 4.88 5.01 -13.66
CA ASN A 488 4.71 5.35 -12.26
C ASN A 488 6.07 5.71 -11.66
N LEU A 489 6.21 6.94 -11.19
CA LEU A 489 7.43 7.50 -10.60
C LEU A 489 7.18 7.73 -9.11
N PHE A 490 7.88 6.99 -8.25
CA PHE A 490 7.71 7.09 -6.81
C PHE A 490 9.05 7.24 -6.11
N LYS A 491 9.10 7.96 -4.99
CA LYS A 491 10.27 8.01 -4.11
C LYS A 491 9.87 7.64 -2.69
N ILE A 492 10.50 6.61 -2.14
CA ILE A 492 10.18 6.03 -0.84
C ILE A 492 10.44 7.04 0.30
N GLU A 493 11.55 7.78 0.21
CA GLU A 493 12.00 8.68 1.28
C GLU A 493 11.23 10.01 1.37
N SER A 494 10.71 10.51 0.24
CA SER A 494 10.02 11.81 0.15
C SER A 494 8.50 11.68 0.00
N SER A 495 7.96 10.46 0.01
CA SER A 495 6.52 10.17 -0.03
C SER A 495 5.75 10.89 -1.15
N PHE A 496 6.35 10.98 -2.35
CA PHE A 496 5.60 11.39 -3.55
C PHE A 496 5.43 10.22 -4.51
N ASN A 497 4.32 10.30 -5.26
CA ASN A 497 3.96 9.35 -6.29
C ASN A 497 3.36 10.09 -7.48
N PHE A 498 4.04 10.06 -8.62
CA PHE A 498 3.63 10.66 -9.88
C PHE A 498 3.31 9.59 -10.90
N PHE A 499 2.14 9.70 -11.49
CA PHE A 499 1.68 8.87 -12.57
C PHE A 499 1.74 9.68 -13.87
N ILE A 500 2.29 9.06 -14.90
CA ILE A 500 2.48 9.65 -16.22
C ILE A 500 1.74 8.76 -17.21
N GLN A 501 0.69 9.28 -17.85
CA GLN A 501 -0.10 8.56 -18.84
C GLN A 501 0.15 9.12 -20.23
N ARG A 502 0.47 8.26 -21.19
CA ARG A 502 0.61 8.64 -22.60
C ARG A 502 -0.75 8.99 -23.18
N LEU A 503 -0.90 10.21 -23.72
CA LEU A 503 -2.12 10.65 -24.40
C LEU A 503 -2.05 10.41 -25.90
N ASN A 504 -0.86 10.60 -26.50
CA ASN A 504 -0.58 10.33 -27.91
C ASN A 504 0.92 10.08 -28.11
N GLU A 505 1.41 10.17 -29.35
CA GLU A 505 2.82 9.90 -29.66
C GLU A 505 3.81 10.82 -28.94
N THR A 506 3.44 12.07 -28.65
CA THR A 506 4.36 13.10 -28.14
C THR A 506 3.95 13.70 -26.80
N THR A 507 2.70 13.53 -26.36
CA THR A 507 2.18 14.17 -25.16
C THR A 507 1.76 13.17 -24.10
N PHE A 508 1.96 13.57 -22.85
CA PHE A 508 1.68 12.80 -21.66
C PHE A 508 0.96 13.68 -20.64
N LEU A 509 0.04 13.08 -19.90
CA LEU A 509 -0.58 13.66 -18.72
C LEU A 509 0.20 13.20 -17.48
N VAL A 510 0.70 14.15 -16.71
CA VAL A 510 1.35 13.91 -15.43
C VAL A 510 0.38 14.28 -14.33
N HIS A 511 0.18 13.37 -13.37
CA HIS A 511 -0.58 13.65 -12.17
C HIS A 511 0.03 13.03 -10.93
N GLY A 512 -0.14 13.66 -9.78
CA GLY A 512 0.30 13.11 -8.50
C GLY A 512 0.27 14.14 -7.40
N ALA A 513 0.87 13.80 -6.28
CA ALA A 513 1.05 14.71 -5.16
C ALA A 513 2.44 14.54 -4.55
N ARG A 514 3.06 15.67 -4.18
CA ARG A 514 4.23 15.74 -3.30
C ARG A 514 3.86 16.63 -2.12
N ASN A 515 3.85 16.09 -0.90
CA ASN A 515 3.43 16.83 0.28
C ASN A 515 2.04 17.48 0.06
N SER A 516 1.94 18.80 0.23
CA SER A 516 0.74 19.59 -0.06
C SER A 516 0.53 19.93 -1.55
N ASN A 517 1.48 19.60 -2.43
CA ASN A 517 1.48 20.01 -3.83
C ASN A 517 0.93 18.92 -4.76
N LEU A 518 -0.34 19.05 -5.13
CA LEU A 518 -0.93 18.39 -6.30
C LEU A 518 -0.26 18.88 -7.60
N VAL A 519 0.33 17.96 -8.33
CA VAL A 519 0.96 18.19 -9.63
C VAL A 519 0.01 17.67 -10.70
N PHE A 520 -0.40 18.52 -11.64
CA PHE A 520 -1.16 18.13 -12.83
C PHE A 520 -0.73 19.00 -14.01
N PHE A 521 -0.16 18.38 -15.03
CA PHE A 521 0.21 19.07 -16.26
C PHE A 521 0.26 18.12 -17.46
N ILE A 522 0.16 18.69 -18.66
CA ILE A 522 0.38 17.95 -19.91
C ILE A 522 1.66 18.47 -20.53
N SER A 523 2.56 17.57 -20.91
CA SER A 523 3.80 17.95 -21.59
C SER A 523 4.37 16.81 -22.42
N ASN A 524 5.45 17.10 -23.14
CA ASN A 524 6.24 16.07 -23.83
C ASN A 524 7.21 15.38 -22.87
N TRP A 525 7.70 14.21 -23.28
CA TRP A 525 8.58 13.37 -22.45
C TRP A 525 9.85 14.10 -21.99
N ASP A 526 10.53 14.83 -22.87
CA ASP A 526 11.75 15.57 -22.53
C ASP A 526 11.53 16.62 -21.45
N THR A 527 10.41 17.33 -21.54
CA THR A 527 10.03 18.34 -20.55
C THR A 527 9.71 17.70 -19.20
N ILE A 528 9.01 16.55 -19.21
CA ILE A 528 8.71 15.78 -18.01
C ILE A 528 10.00 15.32 -17.32
N ARG A 529 10.96 14.79 -18.08
CA ARG A 529 12.28 14.37 -17.59
C ARG A 529 13.05 15.51 -16.94
N ILE A 530 12.89 16.74 -17.41
CA ILE A 530 13.58 17.92 -16.86
C ILE A 530 12.83 18.50 -15.65
N LEU A 531 11.49 18.54 -15.70
CA LEU A 531 10.67 19.20 -14.68
C LEU A 531 10.46 18.34 -13.45
N LEU A 532 10.13 17.05 -13.59
CA LEU A 532 9.80 16.20 -12.44
C LEU A 532 10.97 16.09 -11.44
N PRO A 533 12.23 15.88 -11.86
CA PRO A 533 13.35 15.89 -10.92
C PRO A 533 13.59 17.25 -10.26
N LYS A 534 13.27 18.37 -10.93
CA LYS A 534 13.35 19.71 -10.33
C LYS A 534 12.25 19.96 -9.31
N LEU A 535 11.11 19.28 -9.47
CA LEU A 535 10.06 19.21 -8.45
C LEU A 535 10.44 18.28 -7.29
N ASN A 536 11.61 17.61 -7.32
CA ASN A 536 12.15 16.79 -6.23
C ASN A 536 13.04 17.56 -5.24
N VAL A 537 13.52 18.77 -5.60
CA VAL A 537 14.31 19.64 -4.72
C VAL A 537 13.39 20.45 -3.81
#